data_AF-A0AAU6J097-F1
#
_entry.id   AF-A0AAU6J097-F1
#
_cell.length_a   1.000
_cell.length_b   1.000
_cell.length_c   1.000
_cell.angle_alpha   90.00
_cell.angle_beta   90.00
_cell.angle_gamma   90.00
#
_symmetry.space_group_name_H-M   'P 1'
#
loop_
_entity.id
_entity.type
_entity.pdbx_description
1 polymer ?
#
loop_
_entity_poly.entity_id
_entity_poly.type
_entity_poly.pdbx_seq_one_letter_code
_entity_poly.pdbx_strand_id
1 'polypeptide(L)'
;MTPDEIRQQLNAKTARINSQRNLTTTAKQTMIARAFVEARDALDQAKQYETDRIGRERQQLERKLFGSNGFTLDPNAAVSRRDAADRAAKIESAGEALRTLQRAERDGDTTLAKAIASKAADYSGDPIWANVVTAYVADKPSEADTLKAMQQLPDTEDGMWRMQQAMRYGVATPSELGEAYGYQVDALAERPLDGDVSAA
;
A
#
# COMPACT_ATOMS: atom_id res chain seq x y z
N MET A 1 -12.38 2.89 12.06
CA MET A 1 -12.86 1.59 12.54
C MET A 1 -11.75 0.58 12.28
N THR A 2 -11.38 -0.22 13.28
CA THR A 2 -10.35 -1.25 13.15
C THR A 2 -10.94 -2.51 12.49
N PRO A 3 -10.11 -3.40 11.91
CA PRO A 3 -10.60 -4.67 11.37
C PRO A 3 -11.39 -5.50 12.40
N ASP A 4 -10.96 -5.47 13.66
CA ASP A 4 -11.64 -6.20 14.74
C ASP A 4 -12.98 -5.58 15.10
N GLU A 5 -13.10 -4.25 15.09
CA GLU A 5 -14.38 -3.55 15.26
C GLU A 5 -15.37 -3.91 14.14
N ILE A 6 -14.91 -3.99 12.88
CA ILE A 6 -15.76 -4.38 11.75
C ILE A 6 -16.28 -5.81 11.94
N ARG A 7 -15.43 -6.75 12.34
CA ARG A 7 -15.82 -8.14 12.63
C ARG A 7 -16.79 -8.23 13.81
N GLN A 8 -16.55 -7.48 14.88
CA GLN A 8 -17.44 -7.43 16.04
C GLN A 8 -18.81 -6.89 15.66
N GLN A 9 -18.86 -5.85 14.82
CA GLN A 9 -20.12 -5.31 14.30
C GLN A 9 -20.86 -6.32 13.42
N LEU A 10 -20.16 -7.04 12.54
CA LEU A 10 -20.77 -8.13 11.76
C LEU A 10 -21.38 -9.18 12.70
N ASN A 11 -20.63 -9.68 13.67
CA ASN A 11 -21.10 -10.68 14.62
C ASN A 11 -22.34 -10.20 15.40
N ALA A 12 -22.32 -8.94 15.86
CA ALA A 12 -23.46 -8.33 16.55
C ALA A 12 -24.69 -8.18 15.65
N LYS A 13 -24.51 -7.76 14.39
CA LYS A 13 -25.60 -7.67 13.40
C LYS A 13 -26.19 -9.05 13.12
N THR A 14 -25.36 -10.07 12.87
CA THR A 14 -25.78 -11.45 12.64
C THR A 14 -26.56 -12.01 13.82
N ALA A 15 -26.06 -11.86 15.05
CA ALA A 15 -26.76 -12.30 16.26
C ALA A 15 -28.13 -11.63 16.42
N ARG A 16 -28.21 -10.31 16.14
CA ARG A 16 -29.46 -9.56 16.18
C ARG A 16 -30.45 -10.08 15.14
N ILE A 17 -30.03 -10.30 13.89
CA ILE A 17 -30.89 -10.82 12.81
C ILE A 17 -31.42 -12.22 13.18
N ASN A 18 -30.55 -13.08 13.71
CA ASN A 18 -30.93 -14.43 14.14
C ASN A 18 -31.99 -14.41 15.25
N SER A 19 -31.91 -13.44 16.17
CA SER A 19 -32.86 -13.30 17.28
C SER A 19 -34.28 -12.87 16.86
N GLN A 20 -34.45 -12.33 15.65
CA GLN A 20 -35.75 -11.85 15.17
C GLN A 20 -36.65 -13.03 14.78
N ARG A 21 -37.76 -13.21 15.50
CA ARG A 21 -38.71 -14.31 15.29
C ARG A 21 -39.68 -14.08 14.13
N ASN A 22 -39.87 -12.83 13.74
CA ASN A 22 -40.76 -12.41 12.66
C ASN A 22 -40.14 -12.53 11.26
N LEU A 23 -38.87 -12.91 11.16
CA LEU A 23 -38.19 -13.10 9.88
C LEU A 23 -38.23 -14.56 9.43
N THR A 24 -38.53 -14.77 8.15
CA THR A 24 -38.36 -16.06 7.50
C THR A 24 -36.88 -16.43 7.39
N THR A 25 -36.56 -17.70 7.21
CA THR A 25 -35.18 -18.17 7.00
C THR A 25 -34.51 -17.45 5.83
N THR A 26 -35.22 -17.30 4.71
CA THR A 26 -34.72 -16.59 3.52
C THR A 26 -34.44 -15.11 3.82
N ALA A 27 -35.34 -14.43 4.54
CA ALA A 27 -35.13 -13.03 4.92
C ALA A 27 -33.90 -12.86 5.83
N LYS A 28 -33.69 -13.77 6.78
CA LYS A 28 -32.48 -13.78 7.62
C LYS A 28 -31.22 -13.96 6.80
N GLN A 29 -31.21 -14.92 5.87
CA GLN A 29 -30.07 -15.17 4.99
C GLN A 29 -29.72 -13.94 4.14
N THR A 30 -30.71 -13.30 3.53
CA THR A 30 -30.49 -12.06 2.76
C THR A 30 -29.95 -10.93 3.64
N MET A 31 -30.50 -10.73 4.85
CA MET A 31 -30.02 -9.69 5.76
C MET A 31 -28.60 -9.95 6.25
N ILE A 32 -28.25 -11.21 6.56
CA ILE A 32 -26.90 -11.61 6.95
C ILE A 32 -25.93 -11.45 5.78
N ALA A 33 -26.35 -11.80 4.55
CA ALA A 33 -25.56 -11.59 3.34
C ALA A 33 -25.24 -10.11 3.14
N ARG A 34 -26.23 -9.22 3.29
CA ARG A 34 -26.02 -7.76 3.24
C ARG A 34 -25.02 -7.28 4.30
N ALA A 35 -25.19 -7.72 5.55
CA ALA A 35 -24.28 -7.34 6.63
C ALA A 35 -22.84 -7.85 6.39
N PHE A 36 -22.71 -9.06 5.83
CA PHE A 36 -21.42 -9.63 5.46
C PHE A 36 -20.75 -8.86 4.32
N VAL A 37 -21.48 -8.55 3.24
CA VAL A 37 -20.97 -7.74 2.12
C VAL A 37 -20.52 -6.37 2.61
N GLU A 38 -21.32 -5.68 3.44
CA GLU A 38 -20.95 -4.40 4.04
C GLU A 38 -19.64 -4.49 4.85
N ALA A 39 -19.49 -5.55 5.66
CA ALA A 39 -18.29 -5.77 6.46
C ALA A 39 -17.06 -6.11 5.60
N ARG A 40 -17.22 -6.95 4.57
CA ARG A 40 -16.18 -7.29 3.59
C ARG A 40 -15.68 -6.03 2.90
N ASP A 41 -16.59 -5.24 2.34
CA ASP A 41 -16.25 -4.04 1.58
C ASP A 41 -15.57 -2.99 2.48
N ALA A 42 -16.01 -2.86 3.75
CA ALA A 42 -15.34 -2.00 4.72
C ALA A 42 -13.92 -2.45 5.06
N LEU A 43 -13.67 -3.78 5.15
CA LEU A 43 -12.34 -4.33 5.37
C LEU A 43 -11.43 -4.14 4.14
N ASP A 44 -11.97 -4.34 2.94
CA ASP A 44 -11.23 -4.10 1.70
C ASP A 44 -10.85 -2.62 1.54
N GLN A 45 -11.77 -1.69 1.87
CA GLN A 45 -11.46 -0.26 1.92
C GLN A 45 -10.36 0.06 2.95
N ALA A 46 -10.42 -0.54 4.13
CA ALA A 46 -9.41 -0.33 5.17
C ALA A 46 -8.03 -0.85 4.73
N LYS A 47 -7.99 -2.02 4.07
CA LYS A 47 -6.78 -2.58 3.46
C LYS A 47 -6.20 -1.66 2.38
N GLN A 48 -7.04 -1.18 1.47
CA GLN A 48 -6.62 -0.25 0.41
C GLN A 48 -6.07 1.04 1.01
N TYR A 49 -6.75 1.60 2.02
CA TYR A 49 -6.29 2.80 2.71
C TYR A 49 -4.92 2.62 3.38
N GLU A 50 -4.67 1.48 4.04
CA GLU A 50 -3.36 1.19 4.63
C GLU A 50 -2.27 1.06 3.56
N THR A 51 -2.57 0.35 2.46
CA THR A 51 -1.66 0.17 1.31
C THR A 51 -1.30 1.53 0.70
N ASP A 52 -2.30 2.37 0.43
CA ASP A 52 -2.10 3.71 -0.12
C ASP A 52 -1.34 4.61 0.85
N ARG A 53 -1.58 4.48 2.16
CA ARG A 53 -0.85 5.23 3.18
C ARG A 53 0.62 4.88 3.16
N ILE A 54 0.97 3.60 3.11
CA ILE A 54 2.36 3.13 3.01
C ILE A 54 2.99 3.64 1.71
N GLY A 55 2.29 3.54 0.58
CA GLY A 55 2.76 4.05 -0.70
C GLY A 55 3.04 5.56 -0.70
N ARG A 56 2.13 6.35 -0.12
CA ARG A 56 2.33 7.81 0.05
C ARG A 56 3.51 8.12 0.96
N GLU A 57 3.65 7.38 2.06
CA GLU A 57 4.77 7.56 3.02
C GLU A 57 6.11 7.23 2.35
N ARG A 58 6.17 6.14 1.59
CA ARG A 58 7.34 5.77 0.78
C ARG A 58 7.70 6.87 -0.23
N GLN A 59 6.74 7.34 -1.02
CA GLN A 59 6.95 8.43 -1.99
C GLN A 59 7.42 9.74 -1.33
N GLN A 60 6.92 10.05 -0.13
CA GLN A 60 7.37 11.23 0.63
C GLN A 60 8.83 11.08 1.08
N LEU A 61 9.21 9.91 1.59
CA LEU A 61 10.58 9.63 2.01
C LEU A 61 11.55 9.60 0.82
N GLU A 62 11.16 8.99 -0.31
CA GLU A 62 11.93 9.02 -1.56
C GLU A 62 12.14 10.45 -2.06
N ARG A 63 11.08 11.28 -2.04
CA ARG A 63 11.19 12.69 -2.42
C ARG A 63 12.09 13.46 -1.45
N LYS A 64 12.05 13.16 -0.16
CA LYS A 64 12.95 13.78 0.84
C LYS A 64 14.40 13.37 0.63
N LEU A 65 14.63 12.11 0.25
CA LEU A 65 15.97 11.53 0.11
C LEU A 65 16.63 11.91 -1.22
N PHE A 66 15.90 11.76 -2.33
CA PHE A 66 16.44 11.92 -3.69
C PHE A 66 15.93 13.17 -4.40
N GLY A 67 14.83 13.75 -3.93
CA GLY A 67 14.24 14.94 -4.54
C GLY A 67 15.04 16.22 -4.28
N SER A 68 14.59 17.28 -4.93
CA SER A 68 15.04 18.65 -4.66
C SER A 68 14.28 19.20 -3.46
N ASN A 69 14.99 19.59 -2.40
CA ASN A 69 14.41 20.36 -1.31
C ASN A 69 14.11 21.77 -1.84
N GLY A 70 12.86 22.05 -2.15
CA GLY A 70 12.38 23.38 -2.50
C GLY A 70 11.57 23.47 -3.79
N PHE A 71 10.58 24.34 -3.78
CA PHE A 71 9.79 24.83 -4.92
C PHE A 71 10.65 25.73 -5.83
N THR A 72 11.93 25.44 -6.03
CA THR A 72 12.78 26.25 -6.91
C THR A 72 12.41 25.93 -8.35
N LEU A 73 11.51 26.75 -8.89
CA LEU A 73 11.08 26.92 -10.28
C LEU A 73 12.24 27.37 -11.20
N ASP A 74 13.49 27.02 -10.91
CA ASP A 74 14.61 27.33 -11.78
C ASP A 74 14.62 26.34 -12.95
N PRO A 75 14.35 26.80 -14.19
CA PRO A 75 14.37 25.93 -15.37
C PRO A 75 15.73 25.25 -15.57
N ASN A 76 16.84 25.90 -15.17
CA ASN A 76 18.17 25.32 -15.30
C ASN A 76 18.35 24.12 -14.36
N ALA A 77 17.86 24.22 -13.13
CA ALA A 77 17.86 23.10 -12.19
C ALA A 77 16.97 21.94 -12.67
N ALA A 78 15.89 22.22 -13.41
CA ALA A 78 15.07 21.17 -14.01
C ALA A 78 15.83 20.44 -15.14
N VAL A 79 16.54 21.17 -16.01
CA VAL A 79 17.35 20.59 -17.09
C VAL A 79 18.50 19.75 -16.52
N SER A 80 19.26 20.26 -15.54
CA SER A 80 20.34 19.50 -14.90
C SER A 80 19.83 18.22 -14.22
N ARG A 81 18.66 18.26 -13.58
CA ARG A 81 18.05 17.05 -13.00
C ARG A 81 17.69 16.01 -14.06
N ARG A 82 17.14 16.45 -15.19
CA ARG A 82 16.81 15.55 -16.29
C ARG A 82 18.06 14.93 -16.89
N ASP A 83 19.11 15.72 -17.15
CA ASP A 83 20.38 15.20 -17.66
C ASP A 83 21.00 14.20 -16.68
N ALA A 84 21.02 14.52 -15.38
CA ALA A 84 21.49 13.62 -14.34
C ALA A 84 20.70 12.31 -14.30
N ALA A 85 19.37 12.37 -14.41
CA ALA A 85 18.50 11.20 -14.47
C ALA A 85 18.78 10.35 -15.72
N ASP A 86 18.90 10.98 -16.89
CA ASP A 86 19.21 10.31 -18.15
C ASP A 86 20.61 9.65 -18.13
N ARG A 87 21.57 10.26 -17.43
CA ARG A 87 22.92 9.70 -17.23
C ARG A 87 22.89 8.53 -16.24
N ALA A 88 22.19 8.66 -15.12
CA ALA A 88 22.02 7.57 -14.17
C ALA A 88 21.29 6.38 -14.82
N ALA A 89 20.26 6.62 -15.63
CA ALA A 89 19.51 5.60 -16.34
C ALA A 89 20.39 4.70 -17.22
N LYS A 90 21.50 5.21 -17.76
CA LYS A 90 22.45 4.46 -18.59
C LYS A 90 23.41 3.56 -17.80
N ILE A 91 23.49 3.71 -16.48
CA ILE A 91 24.38 2.88 -15.65
C ILE A 91 23.78 1.49 -15.52
N GLU A 92 24.52 0.46 -15.92
CA GLU A 92 23.99 -0.92 -15.98
C GLU A 92 24.41 -1.76 -14.76
N SER A 93 25.46 -1.35 -14.05
CA SER A 93 26.01 -2.11 -12.93
C SER A 93 26.17 -1.27 -11.67
N ALA A 94 25.96 -1.89 -10.51
CA ALA A 94 26.18 -1.27 -9.22
C ALA A 94 27.65 -0.82 -9.03
N GLY A 95 28.62 -1.55 -9.59
CA GLY A 95 30.03 -1.16 -9.53
C GLY A 95 30.33 0.13 -10.32
N GLU A 96 29.70 0.31 -11.48
CA GLU A 96 29.77 1.56 -12.24
C GLU A 96 29.04 2.70 -11.51
N ALA A 97 27.87 2.41 -10.93
CA ALA A 97 27.12 3.36 -10.12
C ALA A 97 27.96 3.90 -8.97
N LEU A 98 28.63 3.02 -8.22
CA LEU A 98 29.48 3.40 -7.09
C LEU A 98 30.66 4.28 -7.51
N ARG A 99 31.37 3.92 -8.59
CA ARG A 99 32.49 4.73 -9.11
C ARG A 99 32.01 6.10 -9.59
N THR A 100 30.86 6.16 -10.25
CA THR A 100 30.29 7.41 -10.76
C THR A 100 29.78 8.29 -9.62
N LEU A 101 29.16 7.68 -8.60
CA LEU A 101 28.73 8.36 -7.37
C LEU A 101 29.92 9.00 -6.65
N GLN A 102 30.99 8.24 -6.40
CA GLN A 102 32.19 8.77 -5.74
C GLN A 102 32.83 9.94 -6.50
N ARG A 103 32.79 9.90 -7.84
CA ARG A 103 33.24 11.02 -8.66
C ARG A 103 32.32 12.23 -8.51
N ALA A 104 31.01 12.03 -8.62
CA ALA A 104 30.03 13.09 -8.47
C ALA A 104 30.15 13.78 -7.10
N GLU A 105 30.36 13.02 -6.02
CA GLU A 105 30.56 13.57 -4.68
C GLU A 105 31.86 14.39 -4.56
N ARG A 106 32.96 13.90 -5.17
CA ARG A 106 34.23 14.63 -5.20
C ARG A 106 34.14 15.95 -5.97
N ASP A 107 33.37 15.96 -7.05
CA ASP A 107 33.19 17.12 -7.92
C ASP A 107 32.10 18.08 -7.40
N GLY A 108 31.40 17.71 -6.32
CA GLY A 108 30.29 18.49 -5.74
C GLY A 108 28.99 18.40 -6.56
N ASP A 109 28.88 17.48 -7.52
CA ASP A 109 27.68 17.26 -8.33
C ASP A 109 26.61 16.48 -7.54
N THR A 110 25.94 17.21 -6.67
CA THR A 110 24.86 16.66 -5.83
C THR A 110 23.64 16.19 -6.64
N THR A 111 23.44 16.72 -7.86
CA THR A 111 22.30 16.36 -8.71
C THR A 111 22.51 14.98 -9.32
N LEU A 112 23.70 14.73 -9.86
CA LEU A 112 24.07 13.41 -10.37
C LEU A 112 24.16 12.37 -9.25
N ALA A 113 24.76 12.72 -8.10
CA ALA A 113 24.83 11.82 -6.96
C ALA A 113 23.43 11.33 -6.51
N LYS A 114 22.47 12.26 -6.42
CA LYS A 114 21.07 11.94 -6.10
C LYS A 114 20.41 11.05 -7.16
N ALA A 115 20.62 11.34 -8.45
CA ALA A 115 20.05 10.54 -9.54
C ALA A 115 20.58 9.10 -9.51
N ILE A 116 21.88 8.91 -9.25
CA ILE A 116 22.50 7.58 -9.11
C ILE A 116 21.93 6.83 -7.90
N ALA A 117 21.83 7.52 -6.74
CA ALA A 117 21.27 6.93 -5.54
C ALA A 117 19.79 6.56 -5.70
N SER A 118 19.00 7.40 -6.37
CA SER A 118 17.60 7.13 -6.70
C SER A 118 17.47 5.87 -7.55
N LYS A 119 18.25 5.78 -8.64
CA LYS A 119 18.27 4.58 -9.48
C LYS A 119 18.66 3.34 -8.68
N ALA A 120 19.65 3.44 -7.81
CA ALA A 120 20.07 2.31 -6.99
C ALA A 120 18.97 1.86 -6.02
N ALA A 121 18.15 2.78 -5.52
CA ALA A 121 17.01 2.46 -4.66
C ALA A 121 15.90 1.68 -5.39
N ASP A 122 15.74 1.87 -6.70
CA ASP A 122 14.82 1.07 -7.53
C ASP A 122 15.19 -0.42 -7.53
N TYR A 123 16.45 -0.74 -7.26
CA TYR A 123 16.98 -2.11 -7.12
C TYR A 123 17.15 -2.53 -5.65
N SER A 124 16.37 -1.98 -4.72
CA SER A 124 16.51 -2.22 -3.27
C SER A 124 16.47 -3.70 -2.83
N GLY A 125 15.92 -4.60 -3.66
CA GLY A 125 15.98 -6.05 -3.43
C GLY A 125 17.33 -6.71 -3.75
N ASP A 126 18.25 -6.02 -4.42
CA ASP A 126 19.60 -6.49 -4.73
C ASP A 126 20.62 -5.89 -3.72
N PRO A 127 21.27 -6.74 -2.89
CA PRO A 127 22.27 -6.29 -1.94
C PRO A 127 23.42 -5.49 -2.56
N ILE A 128 23.75 -5.74 -3.84
CA ILE A 128 24.84 -5.06 -4.52
C ILE A 128 24.46 -3.59 -4.79
N TRP A 129 23.22 -3.32 -5.18
CA TRP A 129 22.72 -1.96 -5.39
C TRP A 129 22.45 -1.22 -4.07
N ALA A 130 22.04 -1.94 -3.02
CA ALA A 130 21.88 -1.37 -1.68
C ALA A 130 23.17 -0.71 -1.14
N ASN A 131 24.34 -1.22 -1.51
CA ASN A 131 25.64 -0.63 -1.16
C ASN A 131 25.83 0.77 -1.77
N VAL A 132 25.27 1.04 -2.95
CA VAL A 132 25.36 2.36 -3.60
C VAL A 132 24.56 3.39 -2.82
N VAL A 133 23.35 3.03 -2.38
CA VAL A 133 22.50 3.91 -1.56
C VAL A 133 23.14 4.16 -0.19
N THR A 134 23.71 3.11 0.42
CA THR A 134 24.45 3.22 1.68
C THR A 134 25.65 4.16 1.54
N ALA A 135 26.43 4.03 0.46
CA ALA A 135 27.56 4.91 0.19
C ALA A 135 27.10 6.37 0.03
N TYR A 136 25.99 6.61 -0.67
CA TYR A 136 25.44 7.96 -0.83
C TYR A 136 25.06 8.62 0.50
N VAL A 137 24.52 7.87 1.46
CA VAL A 137 24.10 8.44 2.76
C VAL A 137 25.18 8.41 3.84
N ALA A 138 26.34 7.81 3.58
CA ALA A 138 27.38 7.54 4.59
C ALA A 138 27.81 8.79 5.37
N ASP A 139 27.99 9.91 4.67
CA ASP A 139 28.41 11.19 5.25
C ASP A 139 27.25 12.18 5.45
N LYS A 140 26.00 11.69 5.38
CA LYS A 140 24.78 12.51 5.35
C LYS A 140 23.75 12.02 6.39
N PRO A 141 23.86 12.43 7.66
CA PRO A 141 23.06 11.87 8.75
C PRO A 141 21.54 11.98 8.55
N SER A 142 21.05 13.11 8.06
CA SER A 142 19.61 13.34 7.82
C SER A 142 19.05 12.42 6.72
N GLU A 143 19.84 12.21 5.67
CA GLU A 143 19.55 11.30 4.56
C GLU A 143 19.61 9.84 5.03
N ALA A 144 20.58 9.49 5.87
CA ALA A 144 20.66 8.16 6.49
C ALA A 144 19.43 7.85 7.37
N ASP A 145 18.96 8.82 8.17
CA ASP A 145 17.73 8.68 8.96
C ASP A 145 16.50 8.50 8.05
N THR A 146 16.45 9.20 6.92
CA THR A 146 15.36 9.09 5.94
C THR A 146 15.38 7.73 5.25
N LEU A 147 16.56 7.23 4.87
CA LEU A 147 16.73 5.88 4.33
C LEU A 147 16.28 4.82 5.34
N LYS A 148 16.68 4.96 6.61
CA LYS A 148 16.26 4.05 7.67
C LYS A 148 14.74 4.03 7.85
N ALA A 149 14.09 5.19 7.84
CA ALA A 149 12.63 5.27 7.87
C ALA A 149 12.00 4.57 6.66
N MET A 150 12.57 4.72 5.46
CA MET A 150 12.08 4.07 4.25
C MET A 150 12.22 2.54 4.30
N GLN A 151 13.31 2.04 4.90
CA GLN A 151 13.55 0.60 5.11
C GLN A 151 12.65 -0.02 6.19
N GLN A 152 12.09 0.78 7.09
CA GLN A 152 11.11 0.33 8.08
C GLN A 152 9.71 0.17 7.49
N LEU A 153 9.44 0.76 6.32
CA LEU A 153 8.16 0.57 5.65
C LEU A 153 8.08 -0.82 5.03
N PRO A 154 6.96 -1.54 5.21
CA PRO A 154 6.77 -2.83 4.58
C PRO A 154 6.78 -2.70 3.06
N ASP A 155 7.27 -3.74 2.40
CA ASP A 155 7.11 -3.90 0.96
C ASP A 155 5.71 -4.44 0.66
N THR A 156 4.90 -3.67 -0.05
CA THR A 156 3.52 -4.04 -0.38
C THR A 156 3.43 -5.11 -1.48
N GLU A 157 4.52 -5.29 -2.25
CA GLU A 157 4.63 -6.31 -3.28
C GLU A 157 5.16 -7.64 -2.72
N ASP A 158 5.73 -7.63 -1.51
CA ASP A 158 6.21 -8.83 -0.85
C ASP A 158 5.08 -9.84 -0.61
N GLY A 159 5.35 -11.12 -0.89
CA GLY A 159 4.36 -12.18 -0.77
C GLY A 159 3.93 -12.44 0.67
N MET A 160 4.86 -12.34 1.63
CA MET A 160 4.56 -12.51 3.05
C MET A 160 3.68 -11.37 3.56
N TRP A 161 3.97 -10.13 3.17
CA TRP A 161 3.13 -8.98 3.52
C TRP A 161 1.71 -9.14 2.95
N ARG A 162 1.57 -9.49 1.66
CA ARG A 162 0.26 -9.72 1.04
C ARG A 162 -0.54 -10.81 1.76
N MET A 163 0.13 -11.88 2.20
CA MET A 163 -0.50 -12.95 2.99
C MET A 163 -0.94 -12.48 4.38
N GLN A 164 -0.10 -11.73 5.09
CA GLN A 164 -0.46 -11.13 6.39
C GLN A 164 -1.65 -10.19 6.27
N GLN A 165 -1.69 -9.38 5.22
CA GLN A 165 -2.81 -8.48 4.92
C GLN A 165 -4.10 -9.24 4.62
N ALA A 166 -4.02 -10.32 3.83
CA ALA A 166 -5.17 -11.17 3.56
C ALA A 166 -5.76 -11.78 4.84
N MET A 167 -4.91 -12.22 5.78
CA MET A 167 -5.37 -12.68 7.10
C MET A 167 -5.94 -11.54 7.95
N ARG A 168 -5.25 -10.39 7.99
CA ARG A 168 -5.63 -9.25 8.84
C ARG A 168 -6.93 -8.59 8.40
N TYR A 169 -7.23 -8.55 7.12
CA TYR A 169 -8.45 -7.94 6.56
C TYR A 169 -9.46 -8.98 6.06
N GLY A 170 -9.15 -10.28 6.20
CA GLY A 170 -10.09 -11.35 5.90
C GLY A 170 -11.26 -11.36 6.89
N VAL A 171 -12.43 -11.73 6.37
CA VAL A 171 -13.64 -11.99 7.15
C VAL A 171 -14.15 -13.40 6.87
N ALA A 172 -14.45 -14.13 7.93
CA ALA A 172 -15.03 -15.46 7.81
C ALA A 172 -16.51 -15.34 7.41
N THR A 173 -16.95 -16.18 6.47
CA THR A 173 -18.35 -16.27 6.08
C THR A 173 -19.19 -16.77 7.26
N PRO A 174 -20.28 -16.07 7.64
CA PRO A 174 -21.22 -16.54 8.65
C PRO A 174 -21.83 -17.89 8.27
N SER A 175 -21.96 -18.79 9.24
CA SER A 175 -22.46 -20.17 9.05
C SER A 175 -23.86 -20.25 8.41
N GLU A 176 -24.67 -19.21 8.60
CA GLU A 176 -26.04 -19.07 8.10
C GLU A 176 -26.09 -18.92 6.57
N LEU A 177 -24.99 -18.49 5.96
CA LEU A 177 -24.82 -18.41 4.50
C LEU A 177 -24.34 -19.76 3.92
N GLY A 178 -24.00 -20.74 4.76
CA GLY A 178 -23.55 -22.07 4.35
C GLY A 178 -22.31 -22.01 3.46
N GLU A 179 -22.30 -22.82 2.41
CA GLU A 179 -21.24 -22.84 1.38
C GLU A 179 -21.45 -21.76 0.29
N ALA A 180 -22.30 -20.76 0.52
CA ALA A 180 -22.40 -19.65 -0.43
C ALA A 180 -21.07 -18.86 -0.41
N TYR A 181 -20.36 -18.88 -1.54
CA TYR A 181 -19.07 -18.18 -1.69
C TYR A 181 -19.17 -17.06 -2.74
N GLY A 182 -18.51 -15.93 -2.46
CA GLY A 182 -18.32 -14.83 -3.40
C GLY A 182 -19.63 -14.35 -4.04
N TYR A 183 -19.74 -14.50 -5.36
CA TYR A 183 -20.85 -14.01 -6.18
C TYR A 183 -22.23 -14.47 -5.69
N GLN A 184 -22.32 -15.64 -5.04
CA GLN A 184 -23.59 -16.15 -4.51
C GLN A 184 -24.07 -15.33 -3.30
N VAL A 185 -23.14 -14.87 -2.47
CA VAL A 185 -23.45 -14.01 -1.32
C VAL A 185 -23.86 -12.62 -1.79
N ASP A 186 -23.18 -12.09 -2.81
CA ASP A 186 -23.55 -10.81 -3.43
C ASP A 186 -24.97 -10.87 -4.01
N ALA A 187 -25.29 -11.92 -4.77
CA ALA A 187 -26.64 -12.14 -5.29
C ALA A 187 -27.70 -12.29 -4.19
N LEU A 188 -27.36 -12.94 -3.07
CA LEU A 188 -28.26 -13.03 -1.90
C LEU A 188 -28.47 -11.68 -1.22
N ALA A 189 -27.43 -10.84 -1.16
CA ALA A 189 -27.50 -9.51 -0.58
C ALA A 189 -28.39 -8.57 -1.42
N GLU A 190 -28.36 -8.70 -2.74
CA GLU A 190 -29.17 -7.91 -3.68
C GLU A 190 -30.65 -8.31 -3.75
N ARG A 191 -31.02 -9.49 -3.23
CA ARG A 191 -32.42 -9.94 -3.25
C ARG A 191 -33.33 -8.97 -2.49
N PRO A 192 -34.51 -8.61 -3.04
CA PRO A 192 -35.53 -7.89 -2.29
C PRO A 192 -36.04 -8.77 -1.15
N LEU A 193 -36.35 -8.15 -0.01
CA LEU A 193 -36.94 -8.86 1.12
C LEU A 193 -38.43 -9.10 0.84
N ASP A 194 -38.97 -10.25 1.24
CA ASP A 194 -40.40 -10.54 1.14
C ASP A 194 -41.19 -9.47 1.92
N GLY A 195 -41.79 -8.52 1.19
CA GLY A 195 -42.44 -7.31 1.73
C GLY A 195 -42.04 -5.99 1.06
N ASP A 196 -40.92 -5.93 0.33
CA ASP A 196 -40.46 -4.72 -0.40
C ASP A 196 -41.25 -4.43 -1.69
N VAL A 197 -42.19 -5.29 -2.08
CA VAL A 197 -43.17 -5.01 -3.14
C VAL A 197 -44.31 -4.15 -2.58
N SER A 198 -44.01 -2.89 -2.25
CA SER A 198 -45.04 -1.86 -2.07
C SER A 198 -44.49 -0.44 -2.23
N ALA A 199 -44.15 -0.08 -3.47
CA ALA A 199 -44.33 1.27 -4.04
C ALA A 199 -43.85 1.27 -5.50
N ALA A 200 -44.73 0.84 -6.40
CA ALA A 200 -44.70 1.24 -7.81
C ALA A 200 -45.93 2.11 -8.06
#